data_AF-A0A957AML7-F1
#
_entry.id   AF-A0A957AML7-F1
#
_cell.length_a   1.000
_cell.length_b   1.000
_cell.length_c   1.000
_cell.angle_alpha   90.00
_cell.angle_beta   90.00
_cell.angle_gamma   90.00
#
_symmetry.space_group_name_H-M   'P 1'
#
loop_
_entity.id
_entity.type
_entity.pdbx_description
1 polymer ?
#
loop_
_entity_poly.entity_id
_entity_poly.type
_entity_poly.pdbx_seq_one_letter_code
_entity_poly.pdbx_strand_id
1 'polypeptide(L)'
;MNTFDFGDVVRVRMPRGVNKRGVVGVSVLYTTWPEAKFDGATGTVVGIDPRSRYGIPLYLVDFSQHKNRTAIPWQRQWFRGEWIEPAADSKPHQVAADGSMAAASGQART
;
A
#
# COMPACT_ATOMS: atom_id res chain seq x y z
N MET A 1 6.63 5.67 -13.65
CA MET A 1 6.15 6.05 -12.31
C MET A 1 4.86 5.27 -12.12
N ASN A 2 4.84 4.29 -11.21
CA ASN A 2 3.66 3.45 -11.04
C ASN A 2 2.61 4.24 -10.26
N THR A 3 1.48 4.52 -10.91
CA THR A 3 0.32 5.15 -10.27
C THR A 3 -0.60 4.04 -9.82
N PHE A 4 -0.91 4.00 -8.52
CA PHE A 4 -1.87 3.08 -7.93
C PHE A 4 -3.14 3.83 -7.53
N ASP A 5 -4.27 3.12 -7.54
CA ASP A 5 -5.57 3.64 -7.13
C ASP A 5 -6.08 2.92 -5.87
N PHE A 6 -7.16 3.44 -5.29
CA PHE A 6 -7.83 2.80 -4.16
C PHE A 6 -8.35 1.41 -4.55
N GLY A 7 -8.10 0.42 -3.70
CA GLY A 7 -8.50 -0.97 -3.94
C GLY A 7 -7.45 -1.81 -4.69
N ASP A 8 -6.38 -1.19 -5.19
CA ASP A 8 -5.31 -1.94 -5.84
C ASP A 8 -4.60 -2.85 -4.83
N VAL A 9 -4.40 -4.10 -5.24
CA VAL A 9 -3.64 -5.06 -4.48
C VAL A 9 -2.17 -4.95 -4.86
N VAL A 10 -1.35 -4.61 -3.88
CA VAL A 10 0.07 -4.33 -4.05
C VAL A 10 0.90 -5.25 -3.18
N ARG A 11 2.08 -5.59 -3.68
CA ARG A 11 3.13 -6.28 -2.94
C ARG A 11 4.24 -5.30 -2.63
N VAL A 12 4.62 -5.23 -1.36
CA VAL A 12 5.77 -4.43 -0.93
C VAL A 12 7.05 -5.11 -1.39
N ARG A 13 7.91 -4.34 -2.07
CA ARG A 13 9.23 -4.78 -2.49
C ARG A 13 10.26 -3.72 -2.12
N MET A 14 11.14 -4.10 -1.21
CA MET A 14 12.23 -3.22 -0.83
C MET A 14 13.31 -3.14 -1.92
N PRO A 15 13.97 -1.97 -2.06
CA PRO A 15 15.16 -1.85 -2.90
C PRO A 15 16.17 -2.93 -2.52
N ARG A 16 16.51 -3.77 -3.50
CA ARG A 16 17.49 -4.82 -3.32
C ARG A 16 18.89 -4.24 -3.43
N GLY A 17 19.79 -4.71 -2.58
CA GLY A 17 21.21 -4.37 -2.61
C GLY A 17 22.06 -5.60 -2.38
N VAL A 18 23.34 -5.47 -2.71
CA VAL A 18 24.35 -6.51 -2.45
C VAL A 18 25.11 -6.11 -1.20
N ASN A 19 25.18 -7.01 -0.21
CA ASN A 19 26.01 -6.75 0.97
C ASN A 19 27.51 -6.91 0.63
N LYS A 20 28.40 -6.52 1.56
CA LYS A 20 29.86 -6.68 1.38
C LYS A 20 30.31 -8.14 1.16
N ARG A 21 29.44 -9.12 1.39
CA ARG A 21 29.70 -10.56 1.21
C ARG A 21 29.07 -11.13 -0.08
N GLY A 22 28.53 -10.28 -0.97
CA GLY A 22 27.92 -10.72 -2.22
C GLY A 22 26.49 -11.30 -2.10
N VAL A 23 25.89 -11.29 -0.90
CA VAL A 23 24.52 -11.79 -0.69
C VAL A 23 23.52 -10.71 -1.09
N VAL A 24 22.58 -11.09 -1.96
CA VAL A 24 21.48 -10.23 -2.41
C VAL A 24 20.38 -10.23 -1.34
N GLY A 25 20.03 -9.04 -0.87
CA GLY A 25 18.99 -8.85 0.16
C GLY A 25 18.33 -7.48 0.07
N VAL A 26 17.56 -7.11 1.10
CA VAL A 26 17.18 -5.70 1.31
C VAL A 26 18.47 -4.89 1.39
N SER A 27 18.55 -3.80 0.63
CA SER A 27 19.73 -2.94 0.65
C SER A 27 20.03 -2.48 2.07
N VAL A 28 21.32 -2.52 2.44
CA VAL A 28 21.79 -2.20 3.80
C VAL A 28 21.29 -0.83 4.27
N LEU A 29 21.14 0.11 3.31
CA LEU A 29 20.64 1.46 3.53
C LEU A 29 19.21 1.52 4.08
N TYR A 30 18.38 0.51 3.80
CA TYR A 30 16.96 0.48 4.16
C TYR A 30 16.64 -0.61 5.20
N THR A 31 17.57 -1.48 5.57
CA THR A 31 17.33 -2.59 6.51
C THR A 31 16.81 -2.15 7.88
N THR A 32 17.18 -0.95 8.33
CA THR A 32 16.75 -0.40 9.62
C THR A 32 15.40 0.29 9.54
N TRP A 33 14.86 0.48 8.34
CA TRP A 33 13.59 1.18 8.16
C TRP A 33 12.43 0.28 8.56
N PRO A 34 11.40 0.81 9.23
CA PRO A 34 10.23 0.03 9.65
C PRO A 34 9.56 -0.71 8.49
N GLU A 35 9.55 -0.10 7.30
CA GLU A 35 8.97 -0.63 6.08
C GLU A 35 9.67 -1.91 5.61
N ALA A 36 10.95 -2.12 5.95
CA ALA A 36 11.69 -3.31 5.52
C ALA A 36 11.12 -4.61 6.13
N LYS A 37 10.40 -4.51 7.25
CA LYS A 37 9.68 -5.63 7.88
C LYS A 37 8.49 -6.11 7.04
N PHE A 38 8.03 -5.29 6.10
CA PHE A 38 6.92 -5.58 5.21
C PHE A 38 7.40 -6.12 3.86
N ASP A 39 8.70 -6.32 3.64
CA ASP A 39 9.21 -6.84 2.37
C ASP A 39 8.58 -8.20 2.01
N GLY A 40 7.98 -8.26 0.82
CA GLY A 40 7.24 -9.43 0.34
C GLY A 40 5.80 -9.54 0.84
N ALA A 41 5.32 -8.63 1.70
CA ALA A 41 3.93 -8.61 2.14
C ALA A 41 3.00 -8.07 1.04
N THR A 42 1.81 -8.67 0.94
CA THR A 42 0.73 -8.23 0.06
C THR A 42 -0.34 -7.52 0.87
N GLY A 43 -0.81 -6.39 0.36
CA GLY A 43 -1.86 -5.58 0.97
C GLY A 43 -2.69 -4.83 -0.07
N THR A 44 -3.74 -4.15 0.38
CA THR A 44 -4.63 -3.35 -0.46
C THR A 44 -4.39 -1.87 -0.21
N VAL A 45 -4.35 -1.05 -1.26
CA VAL A 45 -4.26 0.41 -1.14
C VAL A 45 -5.61 0.96 -0.63
N VAL A 46 -5.58 1.62 0.53
CA VAL A 46 -6.76 2.20 1.19
C VAL A 46 -6.67 3.73 1.34
N GLY A 47 -5.52 4.32 1.00
CA GLY A 47 -5.29 5.75 1.13
C GLY A 47 -4.22 6.21 0.14
N ILE A 48 -4.39 7.42 -0.39
CA ILE A 48 -3.42 8.06 -1.28
C ILE A 48 -3.20 9.48 -0.77
N ASP A 49 -1.95 9.82 -0.46
CA ASP A 49 -1.53 11.18 -0.15
C ASP A 49 -0.67 11.72 -1.31
N PRO A 50 -1.28 12.48 -2.25
CA PRO A 50 -0.56 13.09 -3.35
C PRO A 50 0.25 14.34 -2.94
N ARG A 51 0.09 14.83 -1.71
CA ARG A 51 0.70 16.09 -1.21
C ARG A 51 1.71 15.87 -0.10
N SER A 52 2.31 14.68 -0.02
CA SER A 52 3.34 14.41 0.97
C SER A 52 4.44 15.48 0.95
N ARG A 53 5.08 15.67 2.11
CA ARG A 53 6.02 16.76 2.44
C ARG A 53 7.13 17.03 1.42
N TYR A 54 7.45 16.06 0.56
CA TYR A 54 8.52 16.13 -0.45
C TYR A 54 8.03 15.98 -1.89
N GLY A 55 6.73 16.10 -2.14
CA GLY A 55 6.14 15.91 -3.48
C GLY A 55 6.16 14.47 -3.99
N ILE A 56 6.45 13.50 -3.11
CA ILE A 56 6.46 12.08 -3.41
C ILE A 56 5.10 11.50 -3.02
N PRO A 57 4.32 10.91 -3.94
CA PRO A 57 3.04 10.31 -3.58
C PRO A 57 3.25 9.15 -2.60
N LEU A 58 2.48 9.17 -1.50
CA LEU A 58 2.45 8.09 -0.52
C LEU A 58 1.14 7.30 -0.65
N TYR A 59 1.25 5.98 -0.48
CA TYR A 59 0.14 5.03 -0.56
C TYR A 59 0.01 4.32 0.78
N LEU A 60 -1.18 4.36 1.38
CA LEU A 60 -1.50 3.63 2.60
C LEU A 60 -1.95 2.23 2.22
N VAL A 61 -1.21 1.23 2.68
CA VAL A 61 -1.49 -0.18 2.38
C VAL A 61 -2.00 -0.86 3.64
N ASP A 62 -3.14 -1.55 3.52
CA ASP A 62 -3.75 -2.39 4.55
C ASP A 62 -3.45 -3.88 4.28
N PHE A 63 -2.83 -4.53 5.26
CA PHE A 63 -2.41 -5.93 5.20
C PHE A 63 -3.35 -6.88 5.92
N SER A 64 -4.38 -6.38 6.60
CA SER A 64 -5.29 -7.19 7.44
C SER A 64 -6.07 -8.24 6.66
N GLN A 65 -6.38 -7.97 5.39
CA GLN A 65 -7.20 -8.83 4.53
C GLN A 65 -6.40 -9.90 3.78
N HIS A 66 -5.06 -9.93 3.93
CA HIS A 66 -4.18 -10.77 3.14
C HIS A 66 -3.43 -11.78 4.01
N LYS A 67 -3.35 -13.03 3.55
CA LYS A 67 -2.60 -14.09 4.23
C LYS A 67 -1.10 -13.92 3.96
N ASN A 68 -0.46 -13.12 4.79
CA ASN A 68 0.97 -12.86 4.69
C ASN A 68 1.80 -13.90 5.45
N ARG A 69 2.86 -14.41 4.80
CA ARG A 69 3.79 -15.39 5.40
C ARG A 69 4.71 -14.73 6.44
N THR A 70 5.05 -13.47 6.23
CA THR A 70 5.90 -12.67 7.11
C THR A 70 5.08 -12.12 8.27
N ALA A 71 5.60 -12.18 9.50
CA ALA A 71 4.95 -11.61 10.67
C ALA A 71 4.96 -10.07 10.57
N ILE A 72 3.84 -9.51 10.14
CA ILE A 72 3.71 -8.07 9.94
C ILE A 72 3.49 -7.40 11.31
N PRO A 73 4.29 -6.38 11.67
CA PRO A 73 4.24 -5.80 13.01
C PRO A 73 2.98 -4.94 13.27
N TRP A 74 2.33 -4.40 12.23
CA TRP A 74 1.04 -3.71 12.33
C TRP A 74 0.29 -3.74 10.99
N GLN A 75 -1.02 -3.47 11.01
CA GLN A 75 -1.89 -3.77 9.88
C GLN A 75 -1.87 -2.73 8.75
N ARG A 76 -1.44 -1.48 8.99
CA ARG A 76 -1.50 -0.39 8.00
C ARG A 76 -0.24 0.47 7.98
N GLN A 77 0.36 0.65 6.82
CA GLN A 77 1.61 1.42 6.69
C GLN A 77 1.62 2.25 5.40
N TRP A 78 2.20 3.45 5.48
CA TRP A 78 2.44 4.30 4.32
C TRP A 78 3.70 3.87 3.59
N PHE A 79 3.62 3.73 2.26
CA PHE A 79 4.73 3.41 1.38
C PHE A 79 4.86 4.41 0.25
N ARG A 80 6.07 4.51 -0.29
CA ARG A 80 6.33 5.23 -1.54
C ARG A 80 5.94 4.34 -2.72
N GLY A 81 5.47 4.93 -3.82
CA GLY A 81 5.15 4.21 -5.05
C GLY A 81 6.32 3.38 -5.62
N GLU A 82 7.56 3.73 -5.29
CA GLU A 82 8.77 3.01 -5.71
C GLU A 82 8.97 1.67 -4.97
N TRP A 83 8.30 1.47 -3.83
CA TRP A 83 8.49 0.30 -2.96
C TRP A 83 7.31 -0.66 -3.01
N ILE A 84 6.36 -0.39 -3.90
CA ILE A 84 5.18 -1.23 -4.10
C ILE A 84 5.12 -1.62 -5.57
N GLU A 85 4.80 -2.88 -5.79
CA GLU A 85 4.59 -3.45 -7.12
C GLU A 85 3.17 -4.02 -7.19
N PRO A 86 2.51 -3.96 -8.35
CA PRO A 86 1.23 -4.65 -8.52
C PRO A 86 1.41 -6.14 -8.23
N ALA A 87 0.54 -6.71 -7.40
CA ALA A 87 0.57 -8.13 -7.12
C ALA A 87 0.06 -8.89 -8.35
N ALA A 88 0.94 -9.66 -9.01
CA ALA A 88 0.64 -10.36 -10.27
C ALA A 88 -0.57 -11.32 -10.21
N ASP A 89 -1.00 -11.73 -9.01
CA ASP A 89 -2.06 -12.71 -8.80
C ASP A 89 -3.42 -12.11 -8.40
N SER A 90 -3.57 -10.79 -8.33
CA SER A 90 -4.79 -10.19 -7.79
C SER A 90 -5.62 -9.50 -8.87
N LYS A 91 -6.76 -10.12 -9.19
CA LYS A 91 -7.87 -9.41 -9.84
C LYS A 91 -8.18 -8.16 -9.00
N PRO A 92 -8.30 -6.96 -9.61
CA PRO A 92 -8.62 -5.75 -8.87
C PRO A 92 -9.94 -5.97 -8.11
N HIS A 93 -9.90 -5.84 -6.79
CA HIS A 93 -11.11 -5.79 -5.99
C HIS A 93 -11.67 -4.38 -6.22
N GLN A 94 -12.65 -4.26 -7.12
CA GLN A 94 -13.35 -3.00 -7.34
C GLN A 94 -13.97 -2.58 -6.02
N VAL A 95 -13.35 -1.62 -5.34
CA VAL A 95 -13.97 -0.93 -4.22
C VAL A 95 -15.08 -0.10 -4.86
N ALA A 96 -16.32 -0.53 -4.65
CA ALA A 96 -17.48 0.26 -5.05
C ALA A 96 -17.33 1.65 -4.40
N ALA A 97 -17.08 2.66 -5.23
CA ALA A 97 -17.22 4.05 -4.84
C ALA A 97 -18.70 4.29 -4.58
N ASP A 98 -19.17 3.93 -3.39
CA ASP A 98 -20.53 4.20 -2.96
C ASP A 98 -20.64 5.68 -2.58
N GLY A 99 -20.71 6.50 -3.62
CA GLY A 99 -21.00 7.93 -3.56
C GLY A 99 -22.49 8.19 -3.30
N SER A 100 -23.07 7.59 -2.27
CA SER A 100 -24.44 7.86 -1.81
C SER A 100 -24.47 8.81 -0.61
N MET A 101 -23.77 9.94 -0.74
CA MET A 101 -24.06 11.15 0.03
C MET A 101 -25.14 11.96 -0.72
N ALA A 102 -26.38 11.43 -0.75
CA ALA A 102 -27.55 12.22 -1.13
C ALA A 102 -28.36 12.52 0.13
N ALA A 103 -28.21 13.77 0.57
CA ALA A 103 -28.84 14.44 1.68
C ALA A 103 -30.26 13.95 2.01
N ALA A 104 -30.44 13.60 3.29
CA ALA A 104 -31.71 13.73 3.98
C ALA A 104 -32.12 15.22 4.00
N SER A 105 -33.14 15.58 3.24
CA SER A 105 -33.93 16.79 3.48
C SER A 105 -35.36 16.51 3.01
N GLY A 106 -36.27 16.48 3.99
CA GLY A 106 -37.63 15.99 3.84
C GLY A 106 -38.51 16.82 2.91
N GLN A 107 -39.50 16.15 2.34
CA GLN A 107 -40.72 16.78 1.84
C GLN A 107 -41.91 16.16 2.57
N ALA A 108 -42.47 16.98 3.47
CA ALA A 108 -43.84 16.82 3.94
C ALA A 108 -44.81 17.02 2.76
N ARG A 109 -45.83 16.17 2.67
CA ARG A 109 -47.07 16.47 1.94
C ARG A 109 -48.24 16.20 2.86
N THR A 110 -48.92 17.29 3.21
CA THR A 110 -50.34 17.38 3.56
C THR A 110 -51.19 17.07 2.35
#